data_AF-A0A7W4DFF8-F1
#
_entry.id   AF-A0A7W4DFF8-F1
#
_cell.length_a   1.000
_cell.length_b   1.000
_cell.length_c   1.000
_cell.angle_alpha   90.00
_cell.angle_beta   90.00
_cell.angle_gamma   90.00
#
_symmetry.space_group_name_H-M   'P 1'
#
loop_
_entity.id
_entity.type
_entity.pdbx_description
1 polymer ?
#
loop_
_entity_poly.entity_id
_entity_poly.type
_entity_poly.pdbx_seq_one_letter_code
_entity_poly.pdbx_strand_id
1 'polypeptide(L)'
;MFRKLVGNLSFSPSLVGRLSNYAKSLKKQKKMRLIAVYMSILALFLQMFGIILSKNNNILTHESNILYGGVMSKEDFIRRYKQNDLSIRALLSSIGISKNNIETANSENILPNHHIYKYHIARVALPNISNKYYSIPGLDTTLYVSKIDTINNTEPALLGVASSIGNFAILLNSGDILTENLPKNTHDLYPNNVDIKTTINNVSVQDYKNTTISPNSLINYTIDVKNILDKNISFTTSTYIGDILEYADVVNISDGDIDDNKTIHWINKNIPQNSSVQYSFSVRVKSQIPTTAQNSSLPHSYDCKITSTLPGDESLNIPCSIIKQMELKLHKLPHLSETHILLTSLGTLLLSVLLYIKSNQYYEEIRLIRHNINKGNLL
;
A
#
# COMPACT_ATOMS: atom_id res chain seq x y z
N MET A 1 9.04 -20.60 47.99
CA MET A 1 7.89 -21.28 48.62
C MET A 1 8.06 -22.80 48.66
N PHE A 2 8.34 -23.46 47.53
CA PHE A 2 8.57 -24.92 47.45
C PHE A 2 9.66 -25.45 48.41
N ARG A 3 10.86 -24.85 48.41
CA ARG A 3 11.96 -25.21 49.35
C ARG A 3 11.55 -25.18 50.83
N LYS A 4 10.72 -24.21 51.24
CA LYS A 4 10.23 -24.10 52.64
C LYS A 4 9.22 -25.20 52.99
N LEU A 5 8.44 -25.65 52.00
CA LEU A 5 7.43 -26.69 52.18
C LEU A 5 8.09 -28.07 52.29
N VAL A 6 9.09 -28.35 51.45
CA VAL A 6 9.88 -29.60 51.46
C VAL A 6 10.85 -29.67 52.65
N GLY A 7 11.48 -28.55 53.03
CA GLY A 7 12.42 -28.53 54.15
C GLY A 7 11.77 -28.75 55.52
N ASN A 8 10.47 -28.47 55.67
CA ASN A 8 9.74 -28.61 56.94
C ASN A 8 8.82 -29.85 56.96
N LEU A 9 8.86 -30.68 55.92
CA LEU A 9 7.92 -31.78 55.72
C LEU A 9 8.11 -32.91 56.74
N SER A 10 9.35 -33.11 57.23
CA SER A 10 9.69 -34.06 58.31
C SER A 10 9.21 -33.62 59.70
N PHE A 11 8.88 -32.33 59.87
CA PHE A 11 8.59 -31.73 61.17
C PHE A 11 7.10 -31.54 61.47
N SER A 12 6.21 -31.70 60.47
CA SER A 12 4.76 -31.64 60.72
C SER A 12 3.94 -32.40 59.67
N PRO A 13 3.19 -33.47 60.07
CA PRO A 13 2.33 -34.27 59.18
C PRO A 13 1.24 -33.45 58.46
N SER A 14 0.84 -32.30 59.03
CA SER A 14 -0.18 -31.42 58.46
C SER A 14 0.22 -30.78 57.12
N LEU A 15 1.52 -30.75 56.77
CA LEU A 15 2.01 -30.22 55.49
C LEU A 15 1.74 -31.13 54.29
N VAL A 16 1.48 -32.42 54.50
CA VAL A 16 1.22 -33.39 53.41
C VAL A 16 -0.05 -33.04 52.62
N GLY A 17 -1.09 -32.54 53.30
CA GLY A 17 -2.32 -32.05 52.65
C GLY A 17 -2.08 -30.82 51.76
N ARG A 18 -1.21 -29.90 52.22
CA ARG A 18 -0.82 -28.71 51.44
C ARG A 18 0.03 -29.08 50.23
N LEU A 19 0.91 -30.08 50.34
CA LEU A 19 1.69 -30.62 49.22
C LEU A 19 0.78 -31.21 48.13
N SER A 20 -0.28 -31.94 48.52
CA SER A 20 -1.26 -32.49 47.58
C SER A 20 -2.01 -31.41 46.79
N ASN A 21 -2.43 -30.35 47.47
CA ASN A 21 -3.08 -29.20 46.82
C ASN A 21 -2.11 -28.45 45.89
N TYR A 22 -0.85 -28.31 46.30
CA TYR A 22 0.19 -27.71 45.46
C TYR A 22 0.48 -28.56 44.20
N ALA A 23 0.53 -29.89 44.33
CA ALA A 23 0.71 -30.81 43.21
C ALA A 23 -0.45 -30.73 42.20
N LYS A 24 -1.70 -30.61 42.68
CA LYS A 24 -2.89 -30.41 41.82
C LYS A 24 -2.78 -29.09 41.05
N SER A 25 -2.40 -28.01 41.72
CA SER A 25 -2.19 -26.70 41.10
C SER A 25 -1.07 -26.73 40.05
N LEU A 26 0.04 -27.42 40.33
CA LEU A 26 1.13 -27.58 39.36
C LEU A 26 0.75 -28.43 38.16
N LYS A 27 -0.07 -29.48 38.34
CA LYS A 27 -0.62 -30.25 37.21
C LYS A 27 -1.50 -29.36 36.31
N LYS A 28 -2.32 -28.48 36.90
CA LYS A 28 -3.13 -27.51 36.16
C LYS A 28 -2.24 -26.49 35.43
N GLN A 29 -1.21 -25.97 36.09
CA GLN A 29 -0.24 -25.05 35.49
C GLN A 29 0.55 -25.69 34.34
N LYS A 30 1.00 -26.94 34.49
CA LYS A 30 1.66 -27.70 33.42
C LYS A 30 0.76 -27.83 32.18
N LYS A 31 -0.51 -28.19 32.36
CA LYS A 31 -1.48 -28.24 31.24
C LYS A 31 -1.70 -26.88 30.58
N MET A 32 -1.90 -25.82 31.36
CA MET A 32 -2.09 -24.46 30.84
C MET A 32 -0.86 -23.98 30.05
N ARG A 33 0.35 -24.26 30.56
CA ARG A 33 1.60 -23.90 29.88
C ARG A 33 1.84 -24.72 28.61
N LEU A 34 1.43 -25.98 28.57
CA LEU A 34 1.47 -26.79 27.35
C LEU A 34 0.52 -26.23 26.27
N ILE A 35 -0.69 -25.82 26.66
CA ILE A 35 -1.63 -25.13 25.74
C ILE A 35 -1.01 -23.84 25.21
N ALA A 36 -0.35 -23.05 26.07
CA ALA A 36 0.33 -21.83 25.64
C ALA A 36 1.42 -22.10 24.60
N VAL A 37 2.22 -23.16 24.76
CA VAL A 37 3.21 -23.59 23.74
C VAL A 37 2.54 -23.91 22.41
N TYR A 38 1.46 -24.69 22.40
CA TYR A 38 0.73 -25.00 21.17
C TYR A 38 0.14 -23.76 20.49
N MET A 39 -0.42 -22.83 21.27
CA MET A 39 -0.94 -21.56 20.75
C MET A 39 0.17 -20.69 20.16
N SER A 40 1.36 -20.64 20.78
CA SER A 40 2.51 -19.92 20.23
C SER A 40 3.01 -20.53 18.91
N ILE A 41 3.03 -21.87 18.80
CA ILE A 41 3.37 -22.56 17.55
C ILE A 41 2.36 -22.25 16.45
N LEU A 42 1.06 -22.31 16.77
CA LEU A 42 0.00 -21.97 15.81
C LEU A 42 0.10 -20.51 15.35
N ALA A 43 0.36 -19.58 16.27
CA ALA A 43 0.56 -18.17 15.95
C ALA A 43 1.75 -17.95 14.99
N LEU A 44 2.87 -18.63 15.22
CA LEU A 44 4.03 -18.60 14.31
C LEU A 44 3.67 -19.10 12.91
N PHE A 45 2.89 -20.18 12.82
CA PHE A 45 2.45 -20.72 11.53
C PHE A 45 1.55 -19.74 10.77
N LEU A 46 0.58 -19.14 11.46
CA LEU A 46 -0.30 -18.12 10.89
C LEU A 46 0.47 -16.87 10.44
N GLN A 47 1.49 -16.46 11.20
CA GLN A 47 2.35 -15.34 10.83
C GLN A 47 3.19 -15.63 9.58
N MET A 48 3.80 -16.82 9.50
CA MET A 48 4.55 -17.25 8.31
C MET A 48 3.65 -17.28 7.08
N PHE A 49 2.43 -17.78 7.21
CA PHE A 49 1.45 -17.78 6.14
C PHE A 49 1.04 -16.35 5.72
N GLY A 50 0.84 -15.45 6.68
CA GLY A 50 0.54 -14.04 6.42
C GLY A 50 1.65 -13.30 5.66
N ILE A 51 2.92 -13.56 6.00
CA ILE A 51 4.09 -12.99 5.28
C ILE A 51 4.10 -13.45 3.82
N ILE A 52 3.85 -14.75 3.58
CA ILE A 52 3.81 -15.31 2.22
C ILE A 52 2.67 -14.69 1.39
N LEU A 53 1.48 -14.54 1.96
CA LEU A 53 0.35 -13.90 1.28
C LEU A 53 0.60 -12.41 1.01
N SER A 54 1.15 -11.68 1.98
CA SER A 54 1.49 -10.26 1.80
C SER A 54 2.45 -10.05 0.64
N LYS A 55 3.47 -10.92 0.49
CA LYS A 55 4.46 -10.80 -0.58
C LYS A 55 3.86 -11.02 -1.97
N ASN A 56 2.90 -11.93 -2.11
CA ASN A 56 2.21 -12.16 -3.38
C ASN A 56 1.23 -11.04 -3.74
N ASN A 57 0.56 -10.44 -2.75
CA ASN A 57 -0.40 -9.36 -2.98
C ASN A 57 0.29 -8.05 -3.39
N ASN A 58 1.51 -7.79 -2.89
CA ASN A 58 2.31 -6.62 -3.27
C ASN A 58 2.84 -6.68 -4.72
N ILE A 59 2.72 -7.84 -5.38
CA ILE A 59 3.19 -8.11 -6.75
C ILE A 59 1.99 -8.23 -7.72
N LEU A 60 0.79 -7.86 -7.30
CA LEU A 60 -0.35 -7.80 -8.22
C LEU A 60 -0.12 -6.69 -9.25
N THR A 61 0.03 -7.12 -10.51
CA THR A 61 0.31 -6.29 -11.69
C THR A 61 -0.81 -5.28 -11.91
N HIS A 62 -0.59 -4.03 -11.50
CA HIS A 62 -1.46 -2.94 -11.91
C HIS A 62 -0.84 -2.21 -13.11
N GLU A 63 -1.66 -1.94 -14.13
CA GLU A 63 -1.24 -1.30 -15.39
C GLU A 63 -0.70 0.13 -15.21
N SER A 64 -0.98 0.75 -14.06
CA SER A 64 -0.47 2.08 -13.69
C SER A 64 0.97 2.08 -13.17
N ASN A 65 1.51 0.92 -12.80
CA ASN A 65 2.89 0.83 -12.32
C ASN A 65 3.84 1.05 -13.50
N ILE A 66 4.91 1.81 -13.28
CA ILE A 66 5.95 1.97 -14.30
C ILE A 66 6.53 0.59 -14.68
N LEU A 67 6.74 -0.28 -13.69
CA LEU A 67 7.10 -1.69 -13.85
C LEU A 67 5.98 -2.59 -13.32
N TYR A 68 5.35 -3.37 -14.20
CA TYR A 68 4.30 -4.30 -13.79
C TYR A 68 4.78 -5.30 -12.74
N GLY A 69 4.05 -5.35 -11.62
CA GLY A 69 4.36 -6.22 -10.47
C GLY A 69 5.60 -5.82 -9.67
N GLY A 70 6.18 -4.64 -9.94
CA GLY A 70 7.39 -4.17 -9.27
C GLY A 70 8.62 -5.04 -9.54
N VAL A 71 9.59 -4.94 -8.64
CA VAL A 71 10.87 -5.64 -8.66
C VAL A 71 11.21 -6.16 -7.28
N MET A 72 11.78 -7.36 -7.21
CA MET A 72 12.01 -8.03 -5.92
C MET A 72 13.31 -7.60 -5.23
N SER A 73 14.26 -7.05 -5.98
CA SER A 73 15.55 -6.60 -5.46
C SER A 73 16.21 -5.61 -6.43
N LYS A 74 17.32 -5.01 -6.00
CA LYS A 74 18.17 -4.19 -6.84
C LYS A 74 18.67 -4.95 -8.07
N GLU A 75 19.05 -6.21 -7.91
CA GLU A 75 19.54 -7.08 -8.98
C GLU A 75 18.43 -7.35 -10.00
N ASP A 76 17.20 -7.60 -9.53
CA ASP A 76 16.04 -7.78 -10.40
C ASP A 76 15.73 -6.49 -11.18
N PHE A 77 15.83 -5.34 -10.51
CA PHE A 77 15.69 -4.04 -11.17
C PHE A 77 16.74 -3.81 -12.26
N ILE A 78 18.02 -4.08 -11.95
CA ILE A 78 19.12 -3.95 -12.93
C ILE A 78 18.91 -4.90 -14.12
N ARG A 79 18.38 -6.10 -13.88
CA ARG A 79 18.03 -7.05 -14.95
C ARG A 79 16.95 -6.47 -15.87
N ARG A 80 15.83 -6.00 -15.32
CA ARG A 80 14.73 -5.37 -16.10
C ARG A 80 15.18 -4.10 -16.83
N TYR A 81 16.04 -3.30 -16.19
CA TYR A 81 16.67 -2.13 -16.81
C TYR A 81 17.50 -2.50 -18.04
N LYS A 82 18.31 -3.56 -17.96
CA LYS A 82 19.10 -4.05 -19.10
C LYS A 82 18.21 -4.56 -20.24
N GLN A 83 17.09 -5.20 -19.91
CA GLN A 83 16.10 -5.67 -20.88
C GLN A 83 15.25 -4.53 -21.48
N ASN A 84 15.29 -3.34 -20.86
CA ASN A 84 14.43 -2.20 -21.20
C ASN A 84 12.94 -2.54 -21.11
N ASP A 85 12.57 -3.37 -20.13
CA ASP A 85 11.19 -3.74 -19.88
C ASP A 85 10.34 -2.48 -19.71
N LEU A 86 9.24 -2.38 -20.46
CA LEU A 86 8.31 -1.24 -20.45
C LEU A 86 9.01 0.12 -20.62
N SER A 87 10.12 0.13 -21.36
CA SER A 87 10.92 1.31 -21.70
C SER A 87 11.57 2.00 -20.49
N ILE A 88 11.75 1.28 -19.38
CA ILE A 88 12.32 1.84 -18.14
C ILE A 88 13.72 2.45 -18.33
N ARG A 89 14.54 1.89 -19.21
CA ARG A 89 15.88 2.44 -19.47
C ARG A 89 15.78 3.77 -20.21
N ALA A 90 14.86 3.88 -21.17
CA ALA A 90 14.63 5.12 -21.90
C ALA A 90 14.09 6.21 -20.97
N LEU A 91 13.13 5.88 -20.11
CA LEU A 91 12.60 6.78 -19.07
C LEU A 91 13.69 7.29 -18.13
N LEU A 92 14.45 6.40 -17.50
CA LEU A 92 15.47 6.82 -16.54
C LEU A 92 16.54 7.67 -17.20
N SER A 93 16.92 7.33 -18.44
CA SER A 93 17.89 8.11 -19.20
C SER A 93 17.36 9.49 -19.57
N SER A 94 16.06 9.63 -19.89
CA SER A 94 15.45 10.92 -20.24
C SER A 94 15.32 11.88 -19.05
N ILE A 95 15.18 11.35 -17.83
CA ILE A 95 15.23 12.17 -16.59
C ILE A 95 16.65 12.35 -16.05
N GLY A 96 17.65 11.68 -16.64
CA GLY A 96 19.07 11.79 -16.31
C GLY A 96 19.55 10.89 -15.17
N ILE A 97 18.82 9.81 -14.86
CA ILE A 97 19.28 8.73 -14.01
C ILE A 97 20.05 7.72 -14.87
N SER A 98 21.37 7.68 -14.70
CA SER A 98 22.24 6.75 -15.44
C SER A 98 22.29 5.37 -14.78
N LYS A 99 22.75 4.37 -15.54
CA LYS A 99 23.05 3.03 -15.02
C LYS A 99 23.98 3.07 -13.80
N ASN A 100 25.00 3.93 -13.84
CA ASN A 100 25.95 4.06 -12.73
C ASN A 100 25.24 4.55 -11.46
N ASN A 101 24.32 5.51 -11.59
CA ASN A 101 23.54 5.99 -10.44
C ASN A 101 22.73 4.85 -9.79
N ILE A 102 22.15 3.96 -10.61
CA ILE A 102 21.40 2.79 -10.14
C ILE A 102 22.33 1.77 -9.47
N GLU A 103 23.49 1.49 -10.07
CA GLU A 103 24.49 0.56 -9.53
C GLU A 103 25.07 1.05 -8.19
N THR A 104 25.20 2.36 -7.99
CA THR A 104 25.65 2.96 -6.72
C THR A 104 24.53 3.27 -5.72
N ALA A 105 23.26 3.09 -6.09
CA ALA A 105 22.13 3.41 -5.22
C ALA A 105 22.03 2.46 -4.02
N ASN A 106 21.63 2.98 -2.87
CA ASN A 106 21.39 2.19 -1.66
C ASN A 106 19.99 1.57 -1.70
N SER A 107 19.87 0.31 -1.28
CA SER A 107 18.58 -0.36 -1.15
C SER A 107 18.08 -0.22 0.28
N GLU A 108 17.18 0.72 0.52
CA GLU A 108 16.64 1.01 1.85
C GLU A 108 15.15 1.30 1.78
N ASN A 109 14.48 1.35 2.94
CA ASN A 109 13.09 1.78 3.00
C ASN A 109 13.02 3.31 3.09
N ILE A 110 12.23 3.92 2.23
CA ILE A 110 11.83 5.32 2.42
C ILE A 110 10.89 5.39 3.60
N LEU A 111 11.10 6.38 4.46
CA LEU A 111 10.28 6.60 5.65
C LEU A 111 9.18 7.64 5.38
N PRO A 112 8.05 7.60 6.11
CA PRO A 112 7.02 8.61 6.01
C PRO A 112 7.53 9.99 6.42
N ASN A 113 6.87 11.05 5.95
CA ASN A 113 7.23 12.47 6.20
C ASN A 113 8.62 12.86 5.69
N HIS A 114 9.14 12.13 4.70
CA HIS A 114 10.39 12.48 4.06
C HIS A 114 10.16 13.63 3.05
N HIS A 115 10.76 14.79 3.30
CA HIS A 115 10.54 16.02 2.51
C HIS A 115 11.58 16.27 1.40
N ILE A 116 12.56 15.38 1.23
CA ILE A 116 13.60 15.56 0.20
C ILE A 116 13.01 15.41 -1.20
N TYR A 117 12.07 14.49 -1.37
CA TYR A 117 11.42 14.22 -2.65
C TYR A 117 10.20 15.13 -2.82
N LYS A 118 10.17 15.88 -3.91
CA LYS A 118 9.13 16.89 -4.18
C LYS A 118 8.25 16.51 -5.36
N TYR A 119 8.68 15.53 -6.15
CA TYR A 119 7.98 15.10 -7.35
C TYR A 119 7.88 13.58 -7.40
N HIS A 120 6.72 13.09 -7.80
CA HIS A 120 6.42 11.69 -8.03
C HIS A 120 6.10 11.49 -9.51
N ILE A 121 6.79 10.54 -10.13
CA ILE A 121 6.65 10.17 -11.54
C ILE A 121 6.02 8.78 -11.60
N ALA A 122 4.87 8.69 -12.24
CA ALA A 122 4.08 7.46 -12.39
C ALA A 122 3.33 7.45 -13.73
N ARG A 123 2.73 6.31 -14.12
CA ARG A 123 1.83 6.26 -15.29
C ARG A 123 0.44 6.83 -15.01
N VAL A 124 0.15 7.16 -13.75
CA VAL A 124 -1.12 7.74 -13.32
C VAL A 124 -0.85 9.00 -12.52
N ALA A 125 -1.57 10.06 -12.87
CA ALA A 125 -1.50 11.32 -12.12
C ALA A 125 -2.14 11.15 -10.72
N LEU A 126 -1.51 11.74 -9.71
CA LEU A 126 -2.12 11.79 -8.39
C LEU A 126 -3.33 12.73 -8.37
N PRO A 127 -4.46 12.35 -7.75
CA PRO A 127 -5.65 13.19 -7.69
C PRO A 127 -5.41 14.44 -6.85
N ASN A 128 -6.11 15.54 -7.16
CA ASN A 128 -6.07 16.82 -6.43
C ASN A 128 -4.68 17.49 -6.33
N ILE A 129 -3.74 17.11 -7.19
CA ILE A 129 -2.37 17.65 -7.20
C ILE A 129 -2.10 18.36 -8.53
N SER A 130 -1.21 19.36 -8.50
CA SER A 130 -0.67 19.97 -9.72
C SER A 130 0.18 18.92 -10.46
N ASN A 131 -0.42 18.34 -11.49
CA ASN A 131 0.20 17.33 -12.33
C ASN A 131 0.76 17.96 -13.61
N LYS A 132 1.88 17.42 -14.09
CA LYS A 132 2.51 17.76 -15.37
C LYS A 132 2.61 16.50 -16.22
N TYR A 133 2.53 16.64 -17.54
CA TYR A 133 2.84 15.56 -18.46
C TYR A 133 4.35 15.45 -18.66
N TYR A 134 4.84 14.23 -18.81
CA TYR A 134 6.23 13.96 -19.17
C TYR A 134 6.29 13.10 -20.42
N SER A 135 6.75 13.70 -21.52
CA SER A 135 7.04 12.98 -22.77
C SER A 135 8.44 12.42 -22.77
N ILE A 136 8.55 11.19 -23.25
CA ILE A 136 9.82 10.62 -23.67
C ILE A 136 9.86 10.69 -25.21
N PRO A 137 10.79 11.42 -25.82
CA PRO A 137 10.91 11.48 -27.28
C PRO A 137 11.02 10.08 -27.89
N GLY A 138 10.14 9.77 -28.85
CA GLY A 138 10.10 8.48 -29.55
C GLY A 138 9.39 7.35 -28.81
N LEU A 139 8.68 7.64 -27.71
CA LEU A 139 7.95 6.67 -26.91
C LEU A 139 6.52 7.15 -26.66
N ASP A 140 5.55 6.32 -27.07
CA ASP A 140 4.12 6.58 -26.88
C ASP A 140 3.66 6.12 -25.49
N THR A 141 4.33 6.61 -24.46
CA THR A 141 3.99 6.33 -23.05
C THR A 141 3.70 7.63 -22.33
N THR A 142 2.48 7.74 -21.82
CA THR A 142 2.05 8.87 -20.99
C THR A 142 2.53 8.66 -19.56
N LEU A 143 3.36 9.59 -19.09
CA LEU A 143 3.79 9.66 -17.70
C LEU A 143 3.35 11.00 -17.10
N TYR A 144 3.05 10.96 -15.81
CA TYR A 144 2.64 12.12 -15.04
C TYR A 144 3.69 12.43 -13.99
N VAL A 145 3.92 13.72 -13.78
CA VAL A 145 4.77 14.23 -12.71
C VAL A 145 3.89 15.03 -11.76
N SER A 146 3.67 14.47 -10.58
CA SER A 146 2.85 15.03 -9.52
C SER A 146 3.74 15.72 -8.48
N LYS A 147 3.42 16.96 -8.10
CA LYS A 147 4.11 17.63 -6.98
C LYS A 147 3.61 17.08 -5.64
N ILE A 148 4.49 16.53 -4.83
CA ILE A 148 4.18 15.95 -3.52
C ILE A 148 4.83 16.75 -2.40
N ASP A 149 4.14 16.86 -1.25
CA ASP A 149 4.67 17.53 -0.06
C ASP A 149 5.34 16.54 0.91
N THR A 150 4.80 15.32 0.98
CA THR A 150 5.27 14.25 1.87
C THR A 150 5.01 12.88 1.27
N ILE A 151 5.82 11.91 1.69
CA ILE A 151 5.58 10.49 1.47
C ILE A 151 4.81 9.95 2.67
N ASN A 152 3.72 9.24 2.41
CA ASN A 152 2.80 8.81 3.46
C ASN A 152 3.10 7.41 3.99
N ASN A 153 3.74 6.56 3.17
CA ASN A 153 3.94 5.14 3.47
C ASN A 153 5.43 4.79 3.48
N THR A 154 5.79 3.80 4.29
CA THR A 154 7.11 3.18 4.23
C THR A 154 7.17 2.23 3.03
N GLU A 155 8.15 2.42 2.15
CA GLU A 155 8.27 1.59 0.95
C GLU A 155 9.74 1.27 0.63
N PRO A 156 10.08 0.01 0.24
CA PRO A 156 11.42 -0.32 -0.21
C PRO A 156 11.76 0.40 -1.52
N ALA A 157 12.94 1.00 -1.58
CA ALA A 157 13.37 1.79 -2.72
C ALA A 157 14.88 1.70 -2.98
N LEU A 158 15.29 2.09 -4.20
CA LEU A 158 16.68 2.39 -4.53
C LEU A 158 16.90 3.90 -4.41
N LEU A 159 17.66 4.33 -3.41
CA LEU A 159 17.98 5.74 -3.16
C LEU A 159 19.33 6.08 -3.77
N GLY A 160 19.36 7.15 -4.56
CA GLY A 160 20.59 7.62 -5.17
C GLY A 160 20.57 9.11 -5.46
N VAL A 161 21.64 9.60 -6.07
CA VAL A 161 21.78 10.99 -6.50
C VAL A 161 22.14 11.02 -7.97
N ALA A 162 21.44 11.85 -8.74
CA ALA A 162 21.75 12.14 -10.13
C ALA A 162 21.94 13.66 -10.30
N SER A 163 22.93 14.05 -11.11
CA SER A 163 23.30 15.46 -11.31
C SER A 163 22.18 16.30 -11.93
N SER A 164 21.27 15.68 -12.70
CA SER A 164 20.17 16.36 -13.38
C SER A 164 18.98 16.68 -12.48
N ILE A 165 18.69 15.82 -11.49
CA ILE A 165 17.44 15.83 -10.71
C ILE A 165 17.66 15.86 -9.19
N GLY A 166 18.91 15.79 -8.72
CA GLY A 166 19.25 15.72 -7.30
C GLY A 166 19.04 14.32 -6.73
N ASN A 167 18.57 14.25 -5.48
CA ASN A 167 18.20 12.98 -4.85
C ASN A 167 17.04 12.33 -5.63
N PHE A 168 17.14 11.03 -5.85
CA PHE A 168 16.09 10.22 -6.42
C PHE A 168 15.84 8.96 -5.61
N ALA A 169 14.64 8.43 -5.76
CA ALA A 169 14.23 7.15 -5.22
C ALA A 169 13.46 6.38 -6.29
N ILE A 170 13.77 5.09 -6.46
CA ILE A 170 13.00 4.19 -7.33
C ILE A 170 12.26 3.22 -6.42
N LEU A 171 10.95 3.31 -6.37
CA LEU A 171 10.09 2.47 -5.53
C LEU A 171 10.09 1.05 -6.07
N LEU A 172 10.45 0.07 -5.25
CA LEU A 172 10.61 -1.31 -5.73
C LEU A 172 9.26 -1.96 -6.06
N ASN A 173 8.16 -1.62 -5.36
CA ASN A 173 6.89 -2.30 -5.59
C ASN A 173 6.15 -1.80 -6.86
N SER A 174 6.35 -0.54 -7.27
CA SER A 174 5.71 0.06 -8.46
C SER A 174 6.67 0.36 -9.62
N GLY A 175 7.96 0.53 -9.33
CA GLY A 175 8.90 1.13 -10.27
C GLY A 175 8.73 2.64 -10.43
N ASP A 176 7.84 3.27 -9.66
CA ASP A 176 7.64 4.71 -9.66
C ASP A 176 8.90 5.44 -9.19
N ILE A 177 9.04 6.68 -9.63
CA ILE A 177 10.26 7.44 -9.41
C ILE A 177 9.93 8.70 -8.62
N LEU A 178 10.65 8.89 -7.52
CA LEU A 178 10.60 10.08 -6.70
C LEU A 178 11.84 10.92 -6.99
N THR A 179 11.66 12.22 -7.18
CA THR A 179 12.79 13.14 -7.45
C THR A 179 12.72 14.38 -6.59
N GLU A 180 13.89 14.91 -6.23
CA GLU A 180 14.03 16.17 -5.51
C GLU A 180 13.70 17.37 -6.41
N ASN A 181 14.17 17.34 -7.66
CA ASN A 181 13.96 18.40 -8.63
C ASN A 181 13.07 17.96 -9.79
N LEU A 182 12.39 18.93 -10.39
CA LEU A 182 11.50 18.72 -11.52
C LEU A 182 12.33 18.27 -12.75
N PRO A 183 11.97 17.15 -13.42
CA PRO A 183 12.64 16.75 -14.65
C PRO A 183 12.51 17.80 -15.76
N LYS A 184 13.52 17.92 -16.63
CA LYS A 184 13.57 19.00 -17.64
C LYS A 184 12.47 18.93 -18.71
N ASN A 185 12.05 17.73 -19.13
CA ASN A 185 11.05 17.53 -20.18
C ASN A 185 9.61 17.41 -19.63
N THR A 186 9.31 18.14 -18.55
CA THR A 186 7.94 18.22 -18.04
C THR A 186 7.18 19.36 -18.69
N HIS A 187 5.97 19.07 -19.13
CA HIS A 187 5.05 20.02 -19.72
C HIS A 187 3.82 20.17 -18.83
N ASP A 188 3.24 21.36 -18.77
CA ASP A 188 1.96 21.53 -18.08
C ASP A 188 0.90 20.65 -18.76
N LEU A 189 0.09 19.93 -17.97
CA LEU A 189 -0.99 19.09 -18.51
C LEU A 189 -1.98 19.90 -19.36
N TYR A 190 -2.13 21.17 -18.98
CA TYR A 190 -2.98 22.12 -19.68
C TYR A 190 -2.13 23.35 -19.98
N PRO A 191 -2.09 23.83 -21.22
CA PRO A 191 -1.39 25.05 -21.54
C PRO A 191 -2.01 26.22 -20.74
N ASN A 192 -1.16 27.14 -20.25
CA ASN A 192 -1.56 28.30 -19.42
C ASN A 192 -2.47 29.31 -20.15
N ASN A 193 -2.98 28.96 -21.32
CA ASN A 193 -3.84 29.75 -22.20
C ASN A 193 -5.30 29.29 -22.18
N VAL A 194 -5.64 28.29 -21.36
CA VAL A 194 -7.01 27.85 -21.13
C VAL A 194 -7.34 27.85 -19.64
N ASP A 195 -8.59 28.19 -19.34
CA ASP A 195 -9.20 27.97 -18.03
C ASP A 195 -10.07 26.72 -18.11
N ILE A 196 -9.94 25.80 -17.14
CA ILE A 196 -10.60 24.49 -17.16
C ILE A 196 -11.39 24.27 -15.88
N LYS A 197 -12.66 23.91 -16.06
CA LYS A 197 -13.56 23.59 -14.97
C LYS A 197 -14.24 22.25 -15.22
N THR A 198 -14.21 21.37 -14.22
CA THR A 198 -14.93 20.10 -14.24
C THR A 198 -16.24 20.23 -13.45
N THR A 199 -17.32 19.67 -13.97
CA THR A 199 -18.61 19.54 -13.28
C THR A 199 -19.11 18.11 -13.35
N ILE A 200 -19.85 17.69 -12.32
CA ILE A 200 -20.43 16.36 -12.22
C ILE A 200 -21.94 16.50 -12.07
N ASN A 201 -22.71 15.87 -12.97
CA ASN A 201 -24.17 15.92 -13.00
C ASN A 201 -24.73 17.36 -12.90
N ASN A 202 -24.09 18.30 -13.61
CA ASN A 202 -24.45 19.74 -13.64
C ASN A 202 -24.35 20.47 -12.29
N VAL A 203 -23.61 19.91 -11.34
CA VAL A 203 -23.32 20.52 -10.04
C VAL A 203 -21.80 20.66 -9.89
N SER A 204 -21.35 21.66 -9.12
CA SER A 204 -19.94 21.80 -8.78
C SER A 204 -19.49 20.57 -7.99
N VAL A 205 -18.31 20.03 -8.29
CA VAL A 205 -17.79 18.80 -7.65
C VAL A 205 -17.73 18.92 -6.12
N GLN A 206 -17.58 20.15 -5.62
CA GLN A 206 -17.54 20.48 -4.19
C GLN A 206 -18.81 20.11 -3.40
N ASP A 207 -19.96 19.96 -4.07
CA ASP A 207 -21.23 19.56 -3.44
C ASP A 207 -21.34 18.03 -3.22
N TYR A 208 -20.43 17.24 -3.81
CA TYR A 208 -20.40 15.77 -3.67
C TYR A 208 -19.48 15.26 -2.55
N LYS A 209 -18.74 16.16 -1.87
CA LYS A 209 -17.71 15.79 -0.89
C LYS A 209 -18.21 14.87 0.24
N ASN A 210 -19.51 14.96 0.57
CA ASN A 210 -20.13 14.20 1.65
C ASN A 210 -21.24 13.25 1.19
N THR A 211 -21.49 13.12 -0.12
CA THR A 211 -22.52 12.21 -0.63
C THR A 211 -21.87 10.90 -1.07
N THR A 212 -22.49 9.78 -0.69
CA THR A 212 -22.08 8.45 -1.15
C THR A 212 -22.91 8.11 -2.37
N ILE A 213 -22.25 7.84 -3.50
CA ILE A 213 -22.91 7.54 -4.76
C ILE A 213 -23.45 6.11 -4.73
N SER A 214 -24.74 5.94 -5.00
CA SER A 214 -25.35 4.62 -4.94
C SER A 214 -24.95 3.73 -6.13
N PRO A 215 -24.99 2.39 -5.97
CA PRO A 215 -24.81 1.48 -7.10
C PRO A 215 -25.83 1.76 -8.21
N ASN A 216 -25.44 1.52 -9.46
CA ASN A 216 -26.23 1.84 -10.67
C ASN A 216 -26.47 3.33 -10.95
N SER A 217 -25.95 4.26 -10.13
CA SER A 217 -26.04 5.69 -10.43
C SER A 217 -25.29 6.04 -11.72
N LEU A 218 -25.87 6.93 -12.51
CA LEU A 218 -25.22 7.54 -13.67
C LEU A 218 -24.47 8.80 -13.22
N ILE A 219 -23.19 8.89 -13.58
CA ILE A 219 -22.32 10.03 -13.32
C ILE A 219 -21.93 10.62 -14.66
N ASN A 220 -22.28 11.89 -14.88
CA ASN A 220 -21.91 12.63 -16.09
C ASN A 220 -20.81 13.62 -15.74
N TYR A 221 -19.65 13.44 -16.35
CA TYR A 221 -18.53 14.36 -16.25
C TYR A 221 -18.56 15.33 -17.42
N THR A 222 -18.48 16.63 -17.12
CA THR A 222 -18.37 17.69 -18.12
C THR A 222 -17.16 18.55 -17.81
N ILE A 223 -16.30 18.72 -18.81
CA ILE A 223 -15.07 19.49 -18.74
C ILE A 223 -15.25 20.71 -19.64
N ASP A 224 -15.43 21.86 -19.01
CA ASP A 224 -15.50 23.16 -19.67
C ASP A 224 -14.09 23.69 -19.88
N VAL A 225 -13.73 23.97 -21.13
CA VAL A 225 -12.42 24.55 -21.50
C VAL A 225 -12.65 25.90 -22.14
N LYS A 226 -12.19 26.97 -21.49
CA LYS A 226 -12.28 28.35 -21.96
C LYS A 226 -10.94 28.83 -22.48
N ASN A 227 -10.90 29.27 -23.73
CA ASN A 227 -9.74 29.98 -24.27
C ASN A 227 -9.67 31.39 -23.66
N ILE A 228 -8.56 31.73 -23.00
CA ILE A 228 -8.34 33.06 -22.38
C ILE A 228 -7.45 33.97 -23.23
N LEU A 229 -7.15 33.58 -24.47
CA LEU A 229 -6.39 34.39 -25.41
C LEU A 229 -7.29 35.10 -26.41
N ASP A 230 -6.78 36.21 -26.93
CA ASP A 230 -7.36 36.99 -28.04
C ASP A 230 -7.02 36.38 -29.42
N LYS A 231 -6.88 35.06 -29.49
CA LYS A 231 -6.69 34.31 -30.75
C LYS A 231 -7.27 32.92 -30.64
N ASN A 232 -7.64 32.35 -31.79
CA ASN A 232 -8.10 30.97 -31.85
C ASN A 232 -6.98 30.00 -31.47
N ILE A 233 -7.32 28.95 -30.73
CA ILE A 233 -6.40 27.90 -30.34
C ILE A 233 -6.95 26.53 -30.74
N SER A 234 -6.04 25.63 -31.10
CA SER A 234 -6.36 24.21 -31.19
C SER A 234 -6.09 23.58 -29.83
N PHE A 235 -7.04 22.82 -29.30
CA PHE A 235 -6.91 22.18 -28.00
C PHE A 235 -7.32 20.72 -28.09
N THR A 236 -6.45 19.85 -27.57
CA THR A 236 -6.70 18.43 -27.37
C THR A 236 -6.41 18.11 -25.91
N THR A 237 -7.15 17.18 -25.35
CA THR A 237 -7.01 16.76 -23.96
C THR A 237 -7.22 15.26 -23.85
N SER A 238 -6.66 14.69 -22.81
CA SER A 238 -6.79 13.28 -22.46
C SER A 238 -6.89 13.14 -20.95
N THR A 239 -7.64 12.15 -20.47
CA THR A 239 -7.69 11.86 -19.03
C THR A 239 -7.63 10.37 -18.77
N TYR A 240 -6.79 9.98 -17.80
CA TYR A 240 -6.79 8.62 -17.29
C TYR A 240 -8.04 8.42 -16.43
N ILE A 241 -8.76 7.32 -16.65
CA ILE A 241 -9.99 6.98 -15.91
C ILE A 241 -9.90 5.63 -15.20
N GLY A 242 -8.72 5.06 -15.03
CA GLY A 242 -8.60 3.69 -14.50
C GLY A 242 -9.19 3.50 -13.11
N ASP A 243 -9.10 4.50 -12.23
CA ASP A 243 -9.74 4.48 -10.91
C ASP A 243 -11.28 4.52 -11.01
N ILE A 244 -11.82 5.33 -11.93
CA ILE A 244 -13.25 5.34 -12.25
C ILE A 244 -13.70 3.94 -12.71
N LEU A 245 -12.90 3.27 -13.54
CA LEU A 245 -13.19 1.94 -14.07
C LEU A 245 -13.16 0.82 -13.02
N GLU A 246 -12.55 1.05 -11.85
CA GLU A 246 -12.64 0.10 -10.74
C GLU A 246 -14.10 -0.01 -10.27
N TYR A 247 -14.85 1.11 -10.25
CA TYR A 247 -16.19 1.18 -9.65
C TYR A 247 -17.33 1.43 -10.63
N ALA A 248 -17.03 1.84 -11.85
CA ALA A 248 -18.03 2.22 -12.84
C ALA A 248 -17.65 1.72 -14.24
N ASP A 249 -18.65 1.55 -15.08
CA ASP A 249 -18.47 1.20 -16.49
C ASP A 249 -18.77 2.44 -17.35
N VAL A 250 -17.94 2.67 -18.38
CA VAL A 250 -18.18 3.78 -19.33
C VAL A 250 -19.46 3.51 -20.12
N VAL A 251 -20.32 4.52 -20.18
CA VAL A 251 -21.60 4.48 -20.91
C VAL A 251 -21.46 5.21 -22.24
N ASN A 252 -20.83 6.39 -22.24
CA ASN A 252 -20.68 7.24 -23.41
C ASN A 252 -19.45 8.14 -23.25
N ILE A 253 -18.75 8.40 -24.35
CA ILE A 253 -17.71 9.43 -24.47
C ILE A 253 -18.09 10.32 -25.65
N SER A 254 -18.26 11.62 -25.41
CA SER A 254 -18.56 12.59 -26.47
C SER A 254 -17.27 12.93 -27.22
N ASP A 255 -17.24 12.69 -28.53
CA ASP A 255 -16.12 13.07 -29.40
C ASP A 255 -14.75 12.54 -28.94
N GLY A 256 -14.70 11.31 -28.42
CA GLY A 256 -13.47 10.69 -27.94
C GLY A 256 -13.57 9.18 -27.87
N ASP A 257 -12.45 8.53 -27.61
CA ASP A 257 -12.36 7.08 -27.45
C ASP A 257 -11.44 6.73 -26.28
N ILE A 258 -11.59 5.51 -25.75
CA ILE A 258 -10.75 4.99 -24.67
C ILE A 258 -9.69 4.04 -25.24
N ASP A 259 -8.43 4.25 -24.85
CA ASP A 259 -7.34 3.35 -25.24
C ASP A 259 -7.19 2.15 -24.28
N ASP A 260 -6.33 1.21 -24.64
CA ASP A 260 -5.99 0.05 -23.80
C ASP A 260 -5.37 0.45 -22.45
N ASN A 261 -4.82 1.67 -22.34
CA ASN A 261 -4.26 2.22 -21.12
C ASN A 261 -5.32 2.92 -20.24
N LYS A 262 -6.61 2.73 -20.52
CA LYS A 262 -7.73 3.32 -19.76
C LYS A 262 -7.71 4.85 -19.76
N THR A 263 -7.20 5.44 -20.85
CA THR A 263 -7.14 6.88 -21.05
C THR A 263 -8.15 7.28 -22.12
N ILE A 264 -9.01 8.24 -21.80
CA ILE A 264 -9.88 8.86 -22.79
C ILE A 264 -9.06 9.86 -23.58
N HIS A 265 -9.10 9.76 -24.90
CA HIS A 265 -8.54 10.72 -25.85
C HIS A 265 -9.66 11.40 -26.60
N TRP A 266 -9.77 12.72 -26.43
CA TRP A 266 -10.76 13.51 -27.17
C TRP A 266 -10.18 14.05 -28.47
N ILE A 267 -11.04 14.14 -29.49
CA ILE A 267 -10.66 14.79 -30.74
C ILE A 267 -10.29 16.26 -30.48
N ASN A 268 -9.32 16.72 -31.27
CA ASN A 268 -8.88 18.11 -31.24
C ASN A 268 -10.02 19.06 -31.62
N LYS A 269 -10.31 20.05 -30.76
CA LYS A 269 -11.29 21.11 -31.05
C LYS A 269 -10.60 22.45 -31.26
N ASN A 270 -11.07 23.21 -32.25
CA ASN A 270 -10.68 24.61 -32.42
C ASN A 270 -11.56 25.47 -31.50
N ILE A 271 -10.93 26.17 -30.55
CA ILE A 271 -11.59 27.04 -29.60
C ILE A 271 -11.39 28.48 -30.05
N PRO A 272 -12.45 29.20 -30.47
CA PRO A 272 -12.35 30.61 -30.80
C PRO A 272 -11.83 31.44 -29.63
N GLN A 273 -11.32 32.64 -29.93
CA GLN A 273 -10.89 33.59 -28.89
C GLN A 273 -11.98 33.82 -27.83
N ASN A 274 -11.59 33.89 -26.57
CA ASN A 274 -12.47 34.18 -25.42
C ASN A 274 -13.75 33.30 -25.32
N SER A 275 -13.75 32.13 -25.95
CA SER A 275 -14.89 31.21 -26.04
C SER A 275 -14.62 29.89 -25.31
N SER A 276 -15.68 29.15 -25.01
CA SER A 276 -15.60 27.84 -24.34
C SER A 276 -16.08 26.70 -25.21
N VAL A 277 -15.48 25.53 -25.03
CA VAL A 277 -15.96 24.24 -25.56
C VAL A 277 -16.09 23.23 -24.44
N GLN A 278 -16.92 22.21 -24.66
CA GLN A 278 -17.14 21.14 -23.70
C GLN A 278 -16.62 19.79 -24.21
N TYR A 279 -16.05 19.04 -23.27
CA TYR A 279 -15.80 17.61 -23.39
C TYR A 279 -16.63 16.90 -22.32
N SER A 280 -17.17 15.73 -22.63
CA SER A 280 -17.97 15.00 -21.66
C SER A 280 -17.87 13.50 -21.84
N PHE A 281 -18.08 12.80 -20.75
CA PHE A 281 -18.27 11.35 -20.73
C PHE A 281 -19.16 10.97 -19.56
N SER A 282 -19.83 9.83 -19.70
CA SER A 282 -20.76 9.31 -18.71
C SER A 282 -20.32 7.93 -18.29
N VAL A 283 -20.38 7.67 -16.99
CA VAL A 283 -20.09 6.36 -16.40
C VAL A 283 -21.25 5.92 -15.52
N ARG A 284 -21.45 4.62 -15.41
CA ARG A 284 -22.47 4.02 -14.55
C ARG A 284 -21.80 3.21 -13.47
N VAL A 285 -22.08 3.55 -12.21
CA VAL A 285 -21.55 2.82 -11.05
C VAL A 285 -22.04 1.37 -11.11
N LYS A 286 -21.12 0.43 -10.90
CA LYS A 286 -21.40 -1.01 -10.92
C LYS A 286 -22.49 -1.34 -9.91
N SER A 287 -23.36 -2.29 -10.28
CA SER A 287 -24.44 -2.76 -9.42
C SER A 287 -23.91 -3.43 -8.14
N GLN A 288 -22.79 -4.14 -8.27
CA GLN A 288 -22.03 -4.73 -7.17
C GLN A 288 -20.69 -4.01 -7.06
N ILE A 289 -20.49 -3.32 -5.93
CA ILE A 289 -19.21 -2.66 -5.65
C ILE A 289 -18.13 -3.72 -5.41
N PRO A 290 -17.01 -3.68 -6.13
CA PRO A 290 -15.94 -4.66 -5.93
C PRO A 290 -15.39 -4.64 -4.51
N THR A 291 -15.06 -5.83 -4.00
CA THR A 291 -14.35 -6.02 -2.73
C THR A 291 -12.91 -6.44 -2.96
N THR A 292 -12.36 -6.09 -4.13
CA THR A 292 -10.95 -6.34 -4.48
C THR A 292 -10.06 -5.69 -3.43
N ALA A 293 -8.97 -6.37 -3.03
CA ALA A 293 -8.02 -5.81 -2.09
C ALA A 293 -7.33 -4.56 -2.68
N GLN A 294 -7.07 -3.58 -1.82
CA GLN A 294 -6.35 -2.36 -2.16
C GLN A 294 -4.92 -2.75 -2.52
N ASN A 295 -4.43 -2.16 -3.60
CA ASN A 295 -3.05 -2.36 -4.01
C ASN A 295 -2.12 -1.60 -3.05
N SER A 296 -1.14 -2.30 -2.47
CA SER A 296 -0.13 -1.71 -1.59
C SER A 296 0.70 -0.60 -2.25
N SER A 297 0.85 -0.66 -3.57
CA SER A 297 1.62 0.28 -4.38
C SER A 297 0.80 1.46 -4.88
N LEU A 298 -0.54 1.39 -4.81
CA LEU A 298 -1.44 2.43 -5.29
C LEU A 298 -2.47 2.74 -4.20
N PRO A 299 -2.20 3.73 -3.33
CA PRO A 299 -3.06 4.06 -2.20
C PRO A 299 -4.49 4.48 -2.56
N HIS A 300 -4.77 4.78 -3.84
CA HIS A 300 -6.09 5.13 -4.35
C HIS A 300 -6.83 3.94 -4.96
N SER A 301 -6.13 2.86 -5.33
CA SER A 301 -6.75 1.69 -5.93
C SER A 301 -7.61 0.94 -4.91
N TYR A 302 -8.82 0.62 -5.32
CA TYR A 302 -9.86 -0.04 -4.56
C TYR A 302 -10.03 0.56 -3.15
N ASP A 303 -9.94 1.89 -2.97
CA ASP A 303 -10.03 2.58 -1.67
C ASP A 303 -11.46 3.00 -1.23
N CYS A 304 -12.48 2.54 -1.96
CA CYS A 304 -13.88 2.95 -1.88
C CYS A 304 -14.15 4.42 -2.25
N LYS A 305 -13.26 5.04 -3.03
CA LYS A 305 -13.47 6.36 -3.61
C LYS A 305 -13.21 6.31 -5.11
N ILE A 306 -13.96 7.11 -5.86
CA ILE A 306 -13.64 7.42 -7.24
C ILE A 306 -12.85 8.72 -7.24
N THR A 307 -11.60 8.63 -7.64
CA THR A 307 -10.67 9.72 -7.84
C THR A 307 -10.41 9.89 -9.33
N SER A 308 -10.24 11.13 -9.75
CA SER A 308 -10.11 11.51 -11.15
C SER A 308 -8.95 12.48 -11.30
N THR A 309 -8.29 12.41 -12.45
CA THR A 309 -7.18 13.31 -12.80
C THR A 309 -7.65 14.62 -13.42
N LEU A 310 -8.97 14.84 -13.47
CA LEU A 310 -9.58 16.02 -14.07
C LEU A 310 -9.32 17.28 -13.21
N PRO A 311 -9.13 18.46 -13.83
CA PRO A 311 -8.88 19.70 -13.09
C PRO A 311 -10.05 20.09 -12.21
N GLY A 312 -9.78 20.34 -10.93
CA GLY A 312 -10.79 20.75 -9.96
C GLY A 312 -11.76 19.65 -9.53
N ASP A 313 -11.49 18.40 -9.88
CA ASP A 313 -12.30 17.24 -9.50
C ASP A 313 -11.89 16.73 -8.11
N GLU A 314 -12.84 16.69 -7.16
CA GLU A 314 -12.67 16.09 -5.84
C GLU A 314 -13.10 14.61 -5.84
N SER A 315 -12.61 13.83 -4.87
CA SER A 315 -12.93 12.40 -4.77
C SER A 315 -14.41 12.15 -4.43
N LEU A 316 -15.08 11.25 -5.16
CA LEU A 316 -16.45 10.82 -4.89
C LEU A 316 -16.45 9.58 -3.98
N ASN A 317 -17.36 9.52 -2.99
CA ASN A 317 -17.45 8.37 -2.10
C ASN A 317 -18.34 7.26 -2.67
N ILE A 318 -17.89 6.01 -2.57
CA ILE A 318 -18.63 4.80 -2.96
C ILE A 318 -18.96 3.96 -1.71
N PRO A 319 -20.12 3.25 -1.67
CA PRO A 319 -20.48 2.42 -0.53
C PRO A 319 -19.42 1.34 -0.29
N CYS A 320 -18.81 1.39 0.90
CA CYS A 320 -17.72 0.50 1.27
C CYS A 320 -18.22 -0.61 2.19
N SER A 321 -18.01 -1.88 1.80
CA SER A 321 -18.40 -3.03 2.62
C SER A 321 -17.64 -3.06 3.96
N ILE A 322 -18.20 -3.72 4.98
CA ILE A 322 -17.58 -3.82 6.32
C ILE A 322 -16.19 -4.48 6.23
N ILE A 323 -16.07 -5.53 5.43
CA ILE A 323 -14.79 -6.25 5.22
C ILE A 323 -13.75 -5.28 4.66
N LYS A 324 -14.15 -4.45 3.69
CA LYS A 324 -13.26 -3.50 3.04
C LYS A 324 -12.83 -2.36 3.97
N GLN A 325 -13.73 -1.86 4.80
CA GLN A 325 -13.38 -0.86 5.81
C GLN A 325 -12.36 -1.39 6.83
N MET A 326 -12.45 -2.68 7.21
CA MET A 326 -11.45 -3.31 8.07
C MET A 326 -10.09 -3.42 7.37
N GLU A 327 -10.08 -3.87 6.12
CA GLU A 327 -8.88 -3.95 5.29
C GLU A 327 -8.15 -2.60 5.18
N LEU A 328 -8.87 -1.52 4.81
CA LEU A 328 -8.29 -0.19 4.65
C LEU A 328 -7.73 0.37 5.98
N LYS A 329 -8.33 0.00 7.12
CA LYS A 329 -7.79 0.35 8.44
C LYS A 329 -6.53 -0.45 8.77
N LEU A 330 -6.54 -1.75 8.47
CA LEU A 330 -5.38 -2.64 8.64
C LEU A 330 -4.19 -2.19 7.77
N HIS A 331 -4.46 -1.69 6.57
CA HIS A 331 -3.44 -1.19 5.66
C HIS A 331 -2.73 0.09 6.16
N LYS A 332 -3.41 0.88 7.01
CA LYS A 332 -2.84 2.11 7.62
C LYS A 332 -2.04 1.85 8.89
N LEU A 333 -2.07 0.63 9.43
CA LEU A 333 -1.25 0.29 10.59
C LEU A 333 0.22 0.22 10.14
N PRO A 334 1.16 0.74 10.95
CA PRO A 334 2.57 0.65 10.62
C PRO A 334 2.92 -0.81 10.41
N HIS A 335 3.45 -1.11 9.23
CA HIS A 335 4.02 -2.42 8.95
C HIS A 335 5.15 -2.64 9.96
N LEU A 336 4.91 -3.52 10.95
CA LEU A 336 6.02 -4.05 11.73
C LEU A 336 6.90 -4.81 10.73
N SER A 337 8.19 -4.48 10.68
CA SER A 337 9.12 -5.20 9.83
C SER A 337 8.99 -6.69 10.11
N GLU A 338 9.02 -7.52 9.05
CA GLU A 338 8.88 -8.98 9.16
C GLU A 338 9.82 -9.57 10.22
N THR A 339 11.02 -9.01 10.35
CA THR A 339 12.03 -9.38 11.35
C THR A 339 11.57 -9.15 12.79
N HIS A 340 10.93 -8.02 13.09
CA HIS A 340 10.37 -7.73 14.42
C HIS A 340 9.20 -8.65 14.78
N ILE A 341 8.34 -8.99 13.82
CA ILE A 341 7.23 -9.95 14.05
C ILE A 341 7.79 -11.35 14.35
N LEU A 342 8.79 -11.79 13.58
CA LEU A 342 9.46 -13.08 13.81
C LEU A 342 10.22 -13.12 15.14
N LEU A 343 10.91 -12.04 15.49
CA LEU A 343 11.70 -11.99 16.73
C LEU A 343 10.80 -12.00 17.97
N THR A 344 9.71 -11.23 17.96
CA THR A 344 8.76 -11.18 19.08
C THR A 344 8.04 -12.52 19.25
N SER A 345 7.57 -13.13 18.16
CA SER A 345 6.91 -14.44 18.19
C SER A 345 7.87 -15.55 18.65
N LEU A 346 9.11 -15.59 18.15
CA LEU A 346 10.13 -16.52 18.61
C LEU A 346 10.43 -16.32 20.11
N GLY A 347 10.51 -15.08 20.57
CA GLY A 347 10.66 -14.74 21.99
C GLY A 347 9.51 -15.26 22.85
N THR A 348 8.26 -15.10 22.40
CA THR A 348 7.09 -15.64 23.11
C THR A 348 7.08 -17.16 23.15
N LEU A 349 7.48 -17.82 22.05
CA LEU A 349 7.61 -19.28 22.00
C LEU A 349 8.68 -19.75 23.01
N LEU A 350 9.87 -19.17 22.98
CA LEU A 350 10.96 -19.49 23.92
C LEU A 350 10.51 -19.35 25.38
N LEU A 351 9.85 -18.24 25.71
CA LEU A 351 9.32 -18.01 27.05
C LEU A 351 8.27 -19.06 27.44
N SER A 352 7.35 -19.40 26.53
CA SER A 352 6.32 -20.42 26.77
C SER A 352 6.93 -21.81 27.04
N VAL A 353 7.95 -22.19 26.27
CA VAL A 353 8.69 -23.45 26.42
C VAL A 353 9.46 -23.50 27.73
N LEU A 354 10.19 -22.42 28.08
CA LEU A 354 10.92 -22.33 29.35
C LEU A 354 9.99 -22.46 30.55
N LEU A 355 8.83 -21.78 30.52
CA LEU A 355 7.82 -21.91 31.56
C LEU A 355 7.26 -23.32 31.64
N TYR A 356 7.01 -23.98 30.50
CA TYR A 356 6.55 -25.36 30.46
C TYR A 356 7.59 -26.32 31.09
N ILE A 357 8.86 -26.24 30.67
CA ILE A 357 9.95 -27.07 31.20
C ILE A 357 10.06 -26.88 32.72
N LYS A 358 10.07 -25.64 33.19
CA LYS A 358 10.14 -25.32 34.63
C LYS A 358 8.96 -25.90 35.42
N SER A 359 7.75 -25.82 34.87
CA SER A 359 6.57 -26.43 35.50
C SER A 359 6.60 -27.95 35.47
N ASN A 360 7.15 -28.54 34.40
CA ASN A 360 7.32 -29.98 34.29
C ASN A 360 8.32 -30.50 35.33
N GLN A 361 9.46 -29.82 35.48
CA GLN A 361 10.47 -30.14 36.48
C GLN A 361 9.87 -30.13 37.89
N TYR A 362 9.20 -29.04 38.29
CA TYR A 362 8.57 -28.96 39.62
C TYR A 362 7.50 -30.03 39.84
N TYR A 363 6.78 -30.41 38.79
CA TYR A 363 5.79 -31.47 38.88
C TYR A 363 6.44 -32.83 39.13
N GLU A 364 7.50 -33.18 38.40
CA GLU A 364 8.23 -34.45 38.60
C GLU A 364 8.95 -34.48 39.95
N GLU A 365 9.55 -33.38 40.39
CA GLU A 365 10.18 -33.28 41.73
C GLU A 365 9.17 -33.59 42.85
N ILE A 366 7.96 -33.02 42.79
CA ILE A 366 6.91 -33.29 43.78
C ILE A 366 6.38 -34.70 43.69
N ARG A 367 6.26 -35.24 42.47
CA ARG A 367 5.82 -36.62 42.26
C ARG A 367 6.79 -37.60 42.93
N LEU A 368 8.09 -37.40 42.76
CA LEU A 368 9.13 -38.20 43.40
C LEU A 368 9.12 -38.06 44.92
N ILE A 369 9.01 -36.83 45.45
CA ILE A 369 8.91 -36.59 46.89
C ILE A 369 7.69 -37.32 47.48
N ARG A 370 6.52 -37.19 46.85
CA ARG A 370 5.29 -37.86 47.30
C ARG A 370 5.40 -39.38 47.25
N HIS A 371 6.04 -39.92 46.21
CA HIS A 371 6.29 -41.35 46.09
C HIS A 371 7.19 -41.89 47.19
N ASN A 372 8.27 -41.16 47.52
CA ASN A 372 9.20 -41.54 48.57
C ASN A 372 8.58 -41.45 49.98
N ILE A 373 7.76 -40.41 50.24
CA ILE A 373 6.99 -40.29 51.50
C ILE A 373 6.03 -41.47 51.66
N ASN A 374 5.29 -41.81 50.60
CA ASN A 374 4.33 -42.93 50.64
C ASN A 374 4.99 -44.31 50.81
N LYS A 375 6.26 -44.46 50.42
CA LYS A 375 7.03 -45.69 50.58
C LYS A 375 7.74 -45.81 51.94
N GLY A 376 7.67 -44.79 52.80
CA GLY A 376 8.37 -44.77 54.09
C GLY A 376 9.88 -44.56 53.99
N ASN A 377 10.40 -44.14 52.82
CA ASN A 377 11.83 -43.93 52.59
C ASN A 377 12.33 -42.53 53.02
N LEU A 378 11.45 -41.72 53.60
CA LEU A 378 11.74 -40.38 54.13
C LEU A 378 11.31 -40.35 55.60
N LEU A 379 12.08 -41.04 56.44
CA LEU A 379 12.21 -40.83 57.88
C LEU A 379 13.70 -40.71 58.19
#